data_AF-A0A832Y082-F1
#
_entry.id   AF-A0A832Y082-F1
#
_cell.length_a   1.000
_cell.length_b   1.000
_cell.length_c   1.000
_cell.angle_alpha   90.00
_cell.angle_beta   90.00
_cell.angle_gamma   90.00
#
_symmetry.space_group_name_H-M   'P 1'
#
loop_
_entity.id
_entity.type
_entity.pdbx_description
1 polymer ?
#
loop_
_entity_poly.entity_id
_entity_poly.type
_entity_poly.pdbx_seq_one_letter_code
_entity_poly.pdbx_strand_id
1 'polypeptide(L)'
;MLTILAIQFIAAPFAIIFTKIADRIGTKRALFISIAGWVVLCFAALAFAPLELESHEKHDILYEWNESEERYTVHVSWSIHELAQKVDYVGEEFDEQAWAKQWSYLLPTSENQMLDTLEWAWGETEDEPNKVLLDGVVNDDISSFIASVDDTRFSTSVDGGELDGTASVGVDHPTNLGDGSLDFIPIWARSNIWEPLGLSVFLQFMILGCLMGTLLGGSQGLARSIFGQIVPKTRSTEFFGFFGFFNKVAAFMGPTIYFFMSVVYDSRVGIFSISLLLLIGAVLLYRVDIEAGRADARAEDERLRKKLPESSLDSMHNQ
;
A
#
# COMPACT_ATOMS: atom_id res chain seq x y z
N MET A 1 9.41 -10.88 8.29
CA MET A 1 9.64 -11.89 7.22
C MET A 1 8.67 -13.09 7.27
N LEU A 2 8.42 -13.69 8.44
CA LEU A 2 7.52 -14.85 8.61
C LEU A 2 6.08 -14.61 8.11
N THR A 3 5.53 -13.41 8.28
CA THR A 3 4.15 -13.07 7.88
C THR A 3 3.93 -13.14 6.37
N ILE A 4 4.88 -12.63 5.58
CA ILE A 4 4.80 -12.65 4.11
C ILE A 4 4.85 -14.10 3.61
N LEU A 5 5.71 -14.93 4.23
CA LEU A 5 5.81 -16.35 3.93
C LEU A 5 4.50 -17.10 4.26
N ALA A 6 3.90 -16.81 5.41
CA ALA A 6 2.62 -17.41 5.80
C ALA A 6 1.50 -17.10 4.78
N ILE A 7 1.43 -15.85 4.30
CA ILE A 7 0.46 -15.45 3.26
C ILE A 7 0.64 -16.25 1.98
N GLN A 8 1.88 -16.46 1.53
CA GLN A 8 2.14 -17.22 0.31
C GLN A 8 1.69 -18.68 0.42
N PHE A 9 1.94 -19.32 1.56
CA PHE A 9 1.50 -20.69 1.83
C PHE A 9 -0.02 -20.81 1.91
N ILE A 10 -0.70 -19.81 2.48
CA ILE A 10 -2.16 -19.81 2.55
C ILE A 10 -2.77 -19.47 1.18
N ALA A 11 -2.20 -18.55 0.42
CA ALA A 11 -2.72 -18.15 -0.90
C ALA A 11 -2.68 -19.27 -1.94
N ALA A 12 -1.65 -20.12 -1.92
CA ALA A 12 -1.46 -21.20 -2.90
C ALA A 12 -2.67 -22.16 -3.06
N PRO A 13 -3.24 -22.76 -2.00
CA PRO A 13 -4.42 -23.61 -2.13
C PRO A 13 -5.66 -22.86 -2.64
N PHE A 14 -5.85 -21.59 -2.26
CA PHE A 14 -6.98 -20.81 -2.75
C PHE A 14 -6.85 -20.47 -4.24
N ALA A 15 -5.65 -20.18 -4.73
CA ALA A 15 -5.40 -20.00 -6.17
C ALA A 15 -5.76 -21.27 -6.97
N ILE A 16 -5.46 -22.46 -6.43
CA ILE A 16 -5.83 -23.74 -7.05
C ILE A 16 -7.35 -23.92 -7.07
N ILE A 17 -8.04 -23.61 -5.96
CA ILE A 17 -9.51 -23.68 -5.88
C ILE A 17 -10.15 -22.74 -6.90
N PHE A 18 -9.67 -21.49 -6.98
CA PHE A 18 -10.16 -20.52 -7.94
C PHE A 18 -9.99 -21.00 -9.38
N THR A 19 -8.82 -21.57 -9.72
CA THR A 19 -8.56 -22.13 -11.05
C THR A 19 -9.51 -23.30 -11.36
N LYS A 20 -9.77 -24.21 -10.41
CA LYS A 20 -10.73 -25.30 -10.62
C LYS A 20 -12.16 -24.81 -10.80
N ILE A 21 -12.56 -23.75 -10.09
CA ILE A 21 -13.87 -23.13 -10.25
C ILE A 21 -13.95 -22.48 -11.64
N ALA A 22 -12.90 -21.76 -12.05
CA ALA A 22 -12.80 -21.12 -13.35
C ALA A 22 -12.99 -22.10 -14.52
N ASP A 23 -12.38 -23.29 -14.43
CA ASP A 23 -12.50 -24.33 -15.45
C ASP A 23 -13.95 -24.81 -15.66
N ARG A 24 -14.80 -24.76 -14.62
CA ARG A 24 -16.20 -25.19 -14.70
C ARG A 24 -17.17 -24.15 -15.27
N ILE A 25 -16.89 -22.87 -15.06
CA ILE A 25 -17.80 -21.76 -15.40
C ILE A 25 -17.48 -21.09 -16.74
N GLY A 26 -16.37 -21.49 -17.37
CA GLY A 26 -15.89 -20.93 -18.63
C GLY A 26 -15.00 -19.71 -18.42
N THR A 27 -13.99 -19.56 -19.29
CA THR A 27 -12.88 -18.61 -19.12
C THR A 27 -13.35 -17.15 -19.03
N LYS A 28 -14.36 -16.74 -19.83
CA LYS A 28 -14.92 -15.37 -19.80
C LYS A 28 -15.52 -15.03 -18.44
N ARG A 29 -16.40 -15.90 -17.93
CA ARG A 29 -17.09 -15.69 -16.65
C ARG A 29 -16.10 -15.73 -15.48
N ALA A 30 -15.13 -16.63 -15.54
CA ALA A 30 -14.05 -16.68 -14.56
C ALA A 30 -13.22 -15.39 -14.52
N LEU A 31 -12.89 -14.82 -15.68
CA LEU A 31 -12.17 -13.55 -15.73
C LEU A 31 -13.01 -12.40 -15.13
N PHE A 32 -14.32 -12.35 -15.41
CA PHE A 32 -15.23 -11.39 -14.78
C PHE A 32 -15.28 -11.50 -13.26
N ILE A 33 -15.39 -12.73 -12.74
CA ILE A 33 -15.39 -12.96 -11.29
C ILE A 33 -14.05 -12.55 -10.69
N SER A 34 -12.94 -12.80 -11.40
CA SER A 34 -11.62 -12.34 -10.94
C SER A 34 -11.54 -10.82 -10.86
N ILE A 35 -12.01 -10.09 -11.87
CA ILE A 35 -12.00 -8.63 -11.86
C ILE A 35 -12.94 -8.09 -10.76
N ALA A 36 -14.13 -8.69 -10.60
CA ALA A 36 -15.03 -8.33 -9.50
C ALA A 36 -14.36 -8.58 -8.13
N GLY A 37 -13.65 -9.69 -7.98
CA GLY A 37 -12.85 -9.98 -6.78
C GLY A 37 -11.75 -8.95 -6.55
N TRP A 38 -11.07 -8.50 -7.60
CA TRP A 38 -10.08 -7.41 -7.51
C TRP A 38 -10.69 -6.08 -7.07
N VAL A 39 -11.88 -5.74 -7.58
CA VAL A 39 -12.60 -4.54 -7.15
C VAL A 39 -12.98 -4.64 -5.67
N VAL A 40 -13.54 -5.77 -5.23
CA VAL A 40 -13.83 -6.04 -3.82
C VAL A 40 -12.58 -5.94 -2.96
N LEU A 41 -11.44 -6.48 -3.43
CA LEU A 41 -10.17 -6.39 -2.74
C LEU A 41 -9.70 -4.94 -2.61
N CYS A 42 -9.84 -4.11 -3.65
CA CYS A 42 -9.51 -2.70 -3.55
C CYS A 42 -10.38 -1.99 -2.50
N PHE A 43 -11.69 -2.25 -2.46
CA PHE A 43 -12.55 -1.69 -1.41
C PHE A 43 -12.21 -2.22 -0.01
N ALA A 44 -11.84 -3.50 0.11
CA ALA A 44 -11.38 -4.07 1.36
C ALA A 44 -10.04 -3.47 1.82
N ALA A 45 -9.15 -3.14 0.88
CA ALA A 45 -7.92 -2.41 1.14
C ALA A 45 -8.18 -0.94 1.54
N LEU A 46 -9.19 -0.28 0.97
CA LEU A 46 -9.63 1.04 1.43
C LEU A 46 -10.20 1.00 2.86
N ALA A 47 -10.92 -0.09 3.17
CA ALA A 47 -11.46 -0.37 4.50
C ALA A 47 -10.38 -0.84 5.51
N PHE A 48 -9.14 -1.06 5.06
CA PHE A 48 -8.03 -1.32 5.93
C PHE A 48 -7.64 -0.03 6.66
N ALA A 49 -7.77 -0.07 7.97
CA ALA A 49 -7.30 1.00 8.85
C ALA A 49 -5.86 0.64 9.27
N PRO A 50 -4.83 1.42 8.90
CA PRO A 50 -3.53 1.31 9.54
C PRO A 50 -3.69 1.46 11.06
N LEU A 51 -2.82 0.77 11.80
CA LEU A 51 -2.85 0.74 13.25
C LEU A 51 -2.73 2.17 13.80
N GLU A 52 -3.69 2.60 14.62
CA GLU A 52 -3.38 3.61 15.63
C GLU A 52 -2.21 3.08 16.47
N LEU A 53 -1.37 3.99 16.95
CA LEU A 53 -0.26 3.64 17.81
C LEU A 53 -0.85 3.28 19.20
N GLU A 54 -1.29 2.02 19.34
CA GLU A 54 -2.02 1.56 20.54
C GLU A 54 -1.13 1.45 21.80
N SER A 55 0.19 1.52 21.65
CA SER A 55 1.15 1.36 22.74
C SER A 55 2.21 2.46 22.69
N HIS A 56 2.63 2.92 23.87
CA HIS A 56 3.65 3.95 24.04
C HIS A 56 4.86 3.68 23.13
N GLU A 57 5.47 2.50 23.23
CA GLU A 57 6.67 2.07 22.48
C GLU A 57 6.60 2.15 20.94
N LYS A 58 5.40 2.26 20.36
CA LYS A 58 5.24 2.38 18.89
C LYS A 58 5.32 3.82 18.39
N HIS A 59 5.32 4.81 19.28
CA HIS A 59 5.47 6.21 18.92
C HIS A 59 6.93 6.57 18.69
N ASP A 60 7.16 7.65 17.96
CA ASP A 60 8.50 8.12 17.60
C ASP A 60 9.20 8.79 18.78
N ILE A 61 8.50 9.68 19.48
CA ILE A 61 9.01 10.50 20.58
C ILE A 61 8.33 10.10 21.88
N LEU A 62 9.11 9.60 22.83
CA LEU A 62 8.63 8.89 24.01
C LEU A 62 9.00 9.65 25.27
N TYR A 63 7.99 10.17 25.98
CA TYR A 63 8.14 10.75 27.31
C TYR A 63 7.79 9.71 28.37
N GLU A 64 8.72 9.42 29.27
CA GLU A 64 8.51 8.51 30.39
C GLU A 64 8.72 9.23 31.71
N TRP A 65 7.80 9.06 32.65
CA TRP A 65 7.94 9.60 33.98
C TRP A 65 8.95 8.82 34.83
N ASN A 66 9.98 9.51 35.32
CA ASN A 66 10.93 8.95 36.27
C ASN A 66 10.47 9.25 37.71
N GLU A 67 9.98 8.23 38.41
CA GLU A 67 9.52 8.34 39.80
C GLU A 67 10.62 8.76 40.79
N SER A 68 11.88 8.41 40.52
CA SER A 68 12.99 8.72 41.45
C SER A 68 13.40 10.18 41.40
N GLU A 69 13.25 10.81 40.24
CA GLU A 69 13.65 12.19 39.99
C GLU A 69 12.46 13.16 39.90
N GLU A 70 11.24 12.64 39.97
CA GLU A 70 9.96 13.37 39.83
C GLU A 70 9.92 14.23 38.56
N ARG A 71 10.43 13.69 37.45
CA ARG A 71 10.61 14.39 36.18
C ARG A 71 10.40 13.47 34.99
N TYR A 72 10.06 14.06 33.86
CA TYR A 72 10.01 13.35 32.58
C TYR A 72 11.41 13.12 32.01
N THR A 73 11.58 11.95 31.42
CA THR A 73 12.69 11.63 30.52
C THR A 73 12.15 11.52 29.11
N VAL A 74 12.89 12.02 28.12
CA VAL A 74 12.52 11.92 26.70
C VAL A 74 13.56 11.08 25.97
N HIS A 75 13.09 10.21 25.09
CA HIS A 75 13.92 9.47 24.14
C HIS A 75 13.17 9.26 22.83
N VAL A 76 13.88 8.80 21.81
CA VAL A 76 13.30 8.48 20.50
C VAL A 76 13.35 6.98 20.21
N SER A 77 12.34 6.49 19.51
CA SER A 77 12.30 5.12 18.99
C SER A 77 13.41 4.88 18.00
N TRP A 78 14.00 3.69 17.98
CA TRP A 78 15.02 3.30 17.00
C TRP A 78 14.50 3.29 15.54
N SER A 79 13.17 3.34 15.37
CA SER A 79 12.51 3.36 14.07
C SER A 79 12.18 4.77 13.54
N ILE A 80 12.44 5.83 14.32
CA ILE A 80 12.21 7.21 13.89
C ILE A 80 13.10 7.53 12.69
N HIS A 81 12.57 8.32 11.76
CA HIS A 81 13.37 8.84 10.64
C HIS A 81 14.17 10.06 11.08
N GLU A 82 15.35 10.24 10.48
CA GLU A 82 16.19 11.42 10.71
C GLU A 82 15.46 12.73 10.36
N LEU A 83 15.81 13.80 11.07
CA LEU A 83 15.31 15.15 10.83
C LEU A 83 15.70 15.62 9.43
N ALA A 84 14.70 15.93 8.60
CA ALA A 84 14.93 16.33 7.23
C ALA A 84 15.45 17.78 7.16
N GLN A 85 16.53 17.99 6.41
CA GLN A 85 16.99 19.33 6.04
C GLN A 85 16.69 19.59 4.56
N LYS A 86 16.02 20.71 4.26
CA LYS A 86 15.83 21.20 2.88
C LYS A 86 16.59 22.50 2.68
N VAL A 87 17.11 22.68 1.46
CA VAL A 87 17.85 23.89 1.06
C VAL A 87 16.90 25.00 0.61
N ASP A 88 15.74 24.63 0.08
CA ASP A 88 14.71 25.54 -0.41
C ASP A 88 13.35 25.00 0.01
N TYR A 89 12.58 25.81 0.73
CA TYR A 89 11.25 25.48 1.20
C TYR A 89 10.25 26.22 0.32
N VAL A 90 9.23 25.51 -0.18
CA VAL A 90 8.28 26.10 -1.13
C VAL A 90 6.98 26.43 -0.42
N GLY A 91 6.70 27.74 -0.26
CA GLY A 91 5.42 28.21 0.30
C GLY A 91 5.34 28.05 1.82
N GLU A 92 4.28 27.39 2.32
CA GLU A 92 4.03 27.11 3.75
C GLU A 92 4.46 25.67 4.11
N GLU A 93 5.50 25.15 3.47
CA GLU A 93 6.02 23.80 3.73
C GLU A 93 6.64 23.70 5.14
N PHE A 94 6.32 22.63 5.86
CA PHE A 94 6.79 22.42 7.23
C PHE A 94 8.32 22.30 7.30
N ASP A 95 8.94 23.07 8.20
CA ASP A 95 10.39 23.05 8.43
C ASP A 95 10.73 22.25 9.68
N GLU A 96 11.09 20.98 9.48
CA GLU A 96 11.47 20.05 10.56
C GLU A 96 12.66 20.56 11.39
N GLN A 97 13.63 21.22 10.77
CA GLN A 97 14.81 21.71 11.49
C GLN A 97 14.49 22.96 12.31
N ALA A 98 13.65 23.87 11.80
CA ALA A 98 13.19 25.02 12.59
C ALA A 98 12.32 24.57 13.78
N TRP A 99 11.43 23.60 13.55
CA TRP A 99 10.60 23.00 14.61
C TRP A 99 11.46 22.30 15.67
N ALA A 100 12.42 21.46 15.24
CA ALA A 100 13.33 20.78 16.17
C ALA A 100 14.19 21.79 16.96
N LYS A 101 14.64 22.89 16.33
CA LYS A 101 15.39 23.97 17.01
C LYS A 101 14.52 24.72 18.02
N GLN A 102 13.25 24.95 17.72
CA GLN A 102 12.31 25.56 18.66
C GLN A 102 12.11 24.70 19.92
N TRP A 103 12.01 23.38 19.73
CA TRP A 103 11.72 22.43 20.80
C TRP A 103 12.94 21.64 21.30
N SER A 104 14.15 22.12 21.02
CA SER A 104 15.39 21.37 21.30
C SER A 104 15.59 21.03 22.78
N TYR A 105 14.96 21.80 23.68
CA TYR A 105 14.99 21.58 25.13
C TYR A 105 14.02 20.48 25.61
N LEU A 106 13.09 20.05 24.76
CA LEU A 106 12.14 18.95 25.00
C LEU A 106 12.43 17.71 24.15
N LEU A 107 13.46 17.77 23.30
CA LEU A 107 13.81 16.73 22.35
C LEU A 107 15.23 16.20 22.64
N PRO A 108 15.46 14.88 22.51
CA PRO A 108 16.79 14.30 22.64
C PRO A 108 17.56 14.55 21.33
N THR A 109 18.05 15.77 21.15
CA THR A 109 18.78 16.20 19.94
C THR A 109 20.21 16.60 20.27
N SER A 110 21.09 16.46 19.28
CA SER A 110 22.47 16.94 19.31
C SER A 110 22.74 17.85 18.12
N GLU A 111 23.58 18.86 18.33
CA GLU A 111 23.91 19.83 17.28
C GLU A 111 25.09 19.35 16.43
N ASN A 112 24.86 19.26 15.12
CA ASN A 112 25.92 19.03 14.16
C ASN A 112 26.57 20.36 13.74
N GLN A 113 27.72 20.67 14.35
CA GLN A 113 28.45 21.92 14.11
C GLN A 113 28.93 22.12 12.67
N MET A 114 29.01 21.06 11.85
CA MET A 114 29.43 21.19 10.46
C MET A 114 28.30 21.65 9.54
N LEU A 115 27.06 21.31 9.87
CA LEU A 115 25.89 21.53 9.03
C LEU A 115 24.88 22.53 9.62
N ASP A 116 25.08 22.98 10.87
CA ASP A 116 24.12 23.79 11.64
C ASP A 116 22.72 23.14 11.65
N THR A 117 22.71 21.83 11.87
CA THR A 117 21.51 20.98 11.93
C THR A 117 21.40 20.29 13.27
N LEU A 118 20.16 19.95 13.65
CA LEU A 118 19.93 19.01 14.74
C LEU A 118 19.83 17.59 14.19
N GLU A 119 20.40 16.67 14.94
CA GLU A 119 20.32 15.21 14.73
C GLU A 119 19.80 14.56 16.00
N TRP A 120 19.09 13.44 15.86
CA TRP A 120 18.62 12.68 17.02
C TRP A 120 19.81 12.17 17.84
N ALA A 121 19.72 12.29 19.16
CA ALA A 121 20.76 11.81 20.06
C ALA A 121 20.46 10.36 20.47
N TRP A 122 21.19 9.43 19.87
CA TRP A 122 20.97 7.99 20.03
C TRP A 122 21.66 7.40 21.27
N GLY A 123 21.07 6.32 21.79
CA GLY A 123 21.70 5.46 22.82
C GLY A 123 22.67 4.44 22.22
N GLU A 124 23.22 3.54 23.04
CA GLU A 124 24.14 2.50 22.57
C GLU A 124 23.40 1.39 21.80
N THR A 125 22.17 1.05 22.22
CA THR A 125 21.34 0.01 21.62
C THR A 125 19.85 0.36 21.70
N GLU A 126 18.99 -0.40 21.00
CA GLU A 126 17.52 -0.27 21.08
C GLU A 126 17.00 -0.49 22.52
N ASP A 127 17.59 -1.42 23.26
CA ASP A 127 17.23 -1.72 24.66
C ASP A 127 17.81 -0.70 25.66
N GLU A 128 18.77 0.12 25.22
CA GLU A 128 19.43 1.16 26.02
C GLU A 128 19.40 2.51 25.28
N PRO A 129 18.20 3.11 25.10
CA PRO A 129 18.06 4.38 24.42
C PRO A 129 18.65 5.52 25.26
N ASN A 130 19.04 6.61 24.59
CA ASN A 130 19.51 7.81 25.27
C ASN A 130 18.33 8.58 25.88
N LYS A 131 18.03 8.28 27.15
CA LYS A 131 17.00 8.96 27.93
C LYS A 131 17.54 10.28 28.47
N VAL A 132 17.06 11.39 27.91
CA VAL A 132 17.41 12.75 28.34
C VAL A 132 16.44 13.19 29.42
N LEU A 133 16.95 13.53 30.59
CA LEU A 133 16.15 14.08 31.69
C LEU A 133 15.77 15.54 31.42
N LEU A 134 14.48 15.86 31.56
CA LEU A 134 13.97 17.22 31.39
C LEU A 134 14.02 17.97 32.72
N ASP A 135 14.97 18.90 32.86
CA ASP A 135 15.11 19.74 34.05
C ASP A 135 14.50 21.13 33.82
N GLY A 136 13.67 21.57 34.77
CA GLY A 136 13.04 22.91 34.73
C GLY A 136 11.92 23.09 33.70
N VAL A 137 11.40 22.01 33.12
CA VAL A 137 10.30 22.00 32.14
C VAL A 137 8.95 21.91 32.86
N VAL A 138 7.98 22.71 32.42
CA VAL A 138 6.60 22.69 32.96
C VAL A 138 5.71 21.80 32.10
N ASN A 139 4.70 21.15 32.70
CA ASN A 139 3.76 20.28 31.97
C ASN A 139 3.02 21.00 30.82
N ASP A 140 2.81 22.31 30.93
CA ASP A 140 2.23 23.13 29.86
C ASP A 140 3.13 23.22 28.62
N ASP A 141 4.46 23.22 28.79
CA ASP A 141 5.41 23.22 27.68
C ASP A 141 5.37 21.89 26.94
N ILE A 142 5.31 20.77 27.68
CA ILE A 142 5.17 19.43 27.10
C ILE A 142 3.83 19.32 26.36
N SER A 143 2.75 19.84 26.93
CA SER A 143 1.44 19.84 26.28
C SER A 143 1.44 20.68 24.99
N SER A 144 2.12 21.82 25.01
CA SER A 144 2.29 22.69 23.83
C SER A 144 3.15 22.03 22.75
N PHE A 145 4.18 21.29 23.15
CA PHE A 145 4.98 20.47 22.24
C PHE A 145 4.14 19.37 21.60
N ILE A 146 3.38 18.60 22.40
CA ILE A 146 2.49 17.54 21.92
C ILE A 146 1.47 18.09 20.92
N ALA A 147 0.94 19.29 21.16
CA ALA A 147 0.06 19.96 20.21
C ALA A 147 0.79 20.33 18.90
N SER A 148 2.07 20.75 18.97
CA SER A 148 2.86 21.05 17.78
C SER A 148 3.20 19.83 16.93
N VAL A 149 3.15 18.62 17.49
CA VAL A 149 3.38 17.36 16.76
C VAL A 149 2.29 17.14 15.69
N ASP A 150 1.09 17.72 15.87
CA ASP A 150 -0.04 17.59 14.95
C ASP A 150 0.30 18.07 13.52
N ASP A 151 1.17 19.07 13.37
CA ASP A 151 1.59 19.60 12.06
C ASP A 151 2.79 18.83 11.45
N THR A 152 3.24 17.75 12.09
CA THR A 152 4.47 17.04 11.71
C THR A 152 4.19 15.67 11.08
N ARG A 153 5.25 14.98 10.64
CA ARG A 153 5.19 13.56 10.27
C ARG A 153 5.52 12.60 11.42
N PHE A 154 5.76 13.12 12.62
CA PHE A 154 6.17 12.36 13.79
C PHE A 154 4.98 12.06 14.71
N SER A 155 5.20 11.16 15.66
CA SER A 155 4.24 10.81 16.69
C SER A 155 4.87 10.93 18.09
N THR A 156 4.06 11.25 19.09
CA THR A 156 4.52 11.35 20.48
C THR A 156 3.54 10.70 21.44
N SER A 157 4.07 10.13 22.51
CA SER A 157 3.28 9.58 23.61
C SER A 157 3.97 9.85 24.94
N VAL A 158 3.15 10.00 25.98
CA VAL A 158 3.59 10.15 27.38
C VAL A 158 3.10 8.97 28.21
N ASP A 159 4.03 8.35 28.93
CA ASP A 159 3.81 7.27 29.89
C ASP A 159 4.13 7.75 31.31
N GLY A 160 3.13 7.74 32.18
CA GLY A 160 3.22 8.14 33.58
C GLY A 160 3.17 9.65 33.86
N GLY A 161 3.21 9.98 35.15
CA GLY A 161 3.12 11.36 35.65
C GLY A 161 1.73 11.99 35.48
N GLU A 162 1.66 13.32 35.43
CA GLU A 162 0.37 14.04 35.30
C GLU A 162 -0.19 14.04 33.87
N LEU A 163 0.67 13.88 32.87
CA LEU A 163 0.33 13.85 31.45
C LEU A 163 0.16 12.42 30.92
N ASP A 164 -0.01 11.44 31.80
CA ASP A 164 -0.13 10.02 31.44
C ASP A 164 -1.23 9.78 30.40
N GLY A 165 -0.93 8.97 29.39
CA GLY A 165 -1.84 8.63 28.31
C GLY A 165 -2.09 9.74 27.28
N THR A 166 -1.42 10.89 27.39
CA THR A 166 -1.43 11.89 26.32
C THR A 166 -0.58 11.40 25.15
N ALA A 167 -1.13 11.50 23.94
CA ALA A 167 -0.45 11.14 22.71
C ALA A 167 -0.95 12.04 21.58
N SER A 168 -0.08 12.29 20.61
CA SER A 168 -0.40 13.02 19.39
C SER A 168 0.29 12.37 18.21
N VAL A 169 -0.40 12.30 17.09
CA VAL A 169 0.09 11.71 15.84
C VAL A 169 -0.07 12.78 14.77
N GLY A 170 1.04 13.21 14.19
CA GLY A 170 1.03 14.28 13.22
C GLY A 170 0.24 13.97 11.95
N VAL A 171 -0.22 15.01 11.27
CA VAL A 171 -1.03 14.96 10.04
C VAL A 171 -0.32 14.19 8.92
N ASP A 172 1.00 14.36 8.80
CA ASP A 172 1.79 13.69 7.77
C ASP A 172 2.30 12.29 8.21
N HIS A 173 1.91 11.83 9.40
CA HIS A 173 2.35 10.53 9.92
C HIS A 173 1.62 9.38 9.19
N PRO A 174 2.32 8.30 8.75
CA PRO A 174 1.72 7.23 7.92
C PRO A 174 0.53 6.47 8.53
N THR A 175 0.30 6.61 9.84
CA THR A 175 -0.80 5.95 10.55
C THR A 175 -1.99 6.87 10.84
N ASN A 176 -1.91 8.17 10.51
CA ASN A 176 -3.01 9.09 10.77
C ASN A 176 -4.26 8.71 9.94
N LEU A 177 -5.42 8.86 10.55
CA LEU A 177 -6.74 8.55 10.03
C LEU A 177 -7.64 9.73 10.37
N GLY A 178 -7.82 10.68 9.47
CA GLY A 178 -8.67 11.83 9.76
C GLY A 178 -8.63 13.01 8.78
N ASP A 179 -7.61 13.14 7.95
CA ASP A 179 -7.46 14.25 7.00
C ASP A 179 -7.82 13.85 5.55
N GLY A 180 -7.87 12.55 5.26
CA GLY A 180 -8.00 12.02 3.92
C GLY A 180 -9.43 12.12 3.40
N SER A 181 -9.57 12.46 2.12
CA SER A 181 -10.88 12.57 1.44
C SER A 181 -11.73 11.29 1.49
N LEU A 182 -11.12 10.13 1.76
CA LEU A 182 -11.77 8.82 1.82
C LEU A 182 -11.67 8.13 3.21
N ASP A 183 -11.22 8.84 4.25
CA ASP A 183 -11.01 8.26 5.60
C ASP A 183 -12.30 7.85 6.29
N PHE A 184 -13.46 8.32 5.81
CA PHE A 184 -14.76 7.83 6.27
C PHE A 184 -14.97 6.32 6.01
N ILE A 185 -14.29 5.73 5.01
CA ILE A 185 -14.40 4.30 4.66
C ILE A 185 -13.75 3.42 5.74
N PRO A 186 -12.46 3.57 6.09
CA PRO A 186 -11.82 2.77 7.14
C PRO A 186 -12.43 3.06 8.52
N ILE A 187 -12.82 4.30 8.83
CA ILE A 187 -13.49 4.64 10.10
C ILE A 187 -14.82 3.88 10.21
N TRP A 188 -15.66 3.94 9.16
CA TRP A 188 -16.91 3.20 9.15
C TRP A 188 -16.70 1.69 9.25
N ALA A 189 -15.73 1.15 8.53
CA ALA A 189 -15.41 -0.28 8.57
C ALA A 189 -14.90 -0.72 9.94
N ARG A 190 -14.10 0.11 10.62
CA ARG A 190 -13.64 -0.15 11.99
C ARG A 190 -14.81 -0.32 12.94
N SER A 191 -15.70 0.67 13.01
CA SER A 191 -16.81 0.66 13.95
C SER A 191 -17.89 -0.38 13.63
N ASN A 192 -18.11 -0.72 12.36
CA ASN A 192 -19.23 -1.59 11.96
C ASN A 192 -18.83 -3.03 11.63
N ILE A 193 -17.57 -3.27 11.24
CA ILE A 193 -17.09 -4.58 10.77
C ILE A 193 -16.00 -5.10 11.69
N TRP A 194 -14.91 -4.36 11.84
CA TRP A 194 -13.71 -4.89 12.49
C TRP A 194 -13.86 -5.05 14.01
N GLU A 195 -14.34 -4.00 14.68
CA GLU A 195 -14.53 -3.99 16.14
C GLU A 195 -15.62 -4.98 16.60
N PRO A 196 -16.83 -5.04 15.99
CA PRO A 196 -17.84 -6.02 16.40
C PRO A 196 -17.43 -7.48 16.17
N LEU A 197 -16.56 -7.72 15.17
CA LEU A 197 -16.05 -9.07 14.87
C LEU A 197 -14.78 -9.42 15.65
N GLY A 198 -14.20 -8.49 16.41
CA GLY A 198 -12.93 -8.68 17.13
C GLY A 198 -11.77 -9.01 16.20
N LEU A 199 -11.79 -8.50 14.96
CA LEU A 199 -10.77 -8.81 13.96
C LEU A 199 -9.54 -7.93 14.16
N SER A 200 -8.49 -8.53 14.73
CA SER A 200 -7.19 -7.87 14.84
C SER A 200 -6.63 -7.47 13.47
N VAL A 201 -5.81 -6.41 13.44
CA VAL A 201 -5.18 -5.93 12.20
C VAL A 201 -4.38 -7.02 11.51
N PHE A 202 -3.74 -7.91 12.28
CA PHE A 202 -3.06 -9.09 11.74
C PHE A 202 -4.00 -9.98 10.92
N LEU A 203 -5.22 -10.24 11.41
CA LEU A 203 -6.21 -11.02 10.69
C LEU A 203 -6.74 -10.28 9.46
N GLN A 204 -6.93 -8.95 9.55
CA GLN A 204 -7.32 -8.13 8.39
C GLN A 204 -6.27 -8.23 7.28
N PHE A 205 -4.99 -8.07 7.63
CA PHE A 205 -3.86 -8.21 6.69
C PHE A 205 -3.78 -9.62 6.11
N MET A 206 -3.98 -10.66 6.93
CA MET A 206 -4.01 -12.05 6.47
C MET A 206 -5.13 -12.29 5.47
N ILE A 207 -6.35 -11.83 5.75
CA ILE A 207 -7.52 -11.96 4.87
C ILE A 207 -7.24 -11.27 3.52
N LEU A 208 -6.76 -10.02 3.55
CA LEU A 208 -6.42 -9.25 2.36
C LEU A 208 -5.32 -9.94 1.54
N GLY A 209 -4.25 -10.40 2.19
CA GLY A 209 -3.15 -11.12 1.54
C GLY A 209 -3.61 -12.43 0.89
N CYS A 210 -4.50 -13.18 1.54
CA CYS A 210 -5.07 -14.41 0.98
C CYS A 210 -5.95 -14.14 -0.25
N LEU A 211 -6.82 -13.13 -0.18
CA LEU A 211 -7.65 -12.72 -1.31
C LEU A 211 -6.79 -12.24 -2.48
N MET A 212 -5.79 -11.40 -2.21
CA MET A 212 -4.84 -10.93 -3.22
C MET A 212 -4.10 -12.08 -3.91
N GLY A 213 -3.51 -12.99 -3.13
CA GLY A 213 -2.76 -14.12 -3.68
C GLY A 213 -3.62 -15.07 -4.52
N THR A 214 -4.89 -15.24 -4.14
CA THR A 214 -5.88 -16.01 -4.93
C THR A 214 -6.12 -15.38 -6.30
N LEU A 215 -6.29 -14.06 -6.33
CA LEU A 215 -6.65 -13.32 -7.54
C LEU A 215 -5.46 -13.10 -8.50
N LEU A 216 -4.24 -12.99 -7.97
CA LEU A 216 -3.01 -12.71 -8.73
C LEU A 216 -2.70 -13.82 -9.76
N GLY A 217 -2.74 -15.08 -9.34
CA GLY A 217 -2.46 -16.21 -10.23
C GLY A 217 -3.57 -16.49 -11.23
N GLY A 218 -4.83 -16.35 -10.80
CA GLY A 218 -6.01 -16.67 -11.60
C GLY A 218 -6.24 -15.70 -12.76
N SER A 219 -6.23 -14.39 -12.48
CA SER A 219 -6.54 -13.35 -13.48
C SER A 219 -5.59 -13.36 -14.68
N GLN A 220 -4.27 -13.44 -14.43
CA GLN A 220 -3.24 -13.40 -15.47
C GLN A 220 -3.31 -14.62 -16.40
N GLY A 221 -3.52 -15.81 -15.83
CA GLY A 221 -3.70 -17.04 -16.62
C GLY A 221 -4.96 -17.01 -17.49
N LEU A 222 -6.08 -16.55 -16.92
CA LEU A 222 -7.35 -16.44 -17.63
C LEU A 222 -7.31 -15.42 -18.78
N ALA A 223 -6.69 -14.26 -18.56
CA ALA A 223 -6.51 -13.25 -19.60
C ALA A 223 -5.69 -13.78 -20.79
N ARG A 224 -4.57 -14.47 -20.50
CA ARG A 224 -3.73 -15.08 -21.53
C ARG A 224 -4.45 -16.20 -22.28
N SER A 225 -5.25 -17.00 -21.58
CA SER A 225 -6.05 -18.06 -22.19
C SER A 225 -7.12 -17.51 -23.13
N ILE A 226 -7.89 -16.49 -22.72
CA ILE A 226 -8.88 -15.83 -23.58
C ILE A 226 -8.20 -15.22 -24.80
N PHE A 227 -7.09 -14.50 -24.59
CA PHE A 227 -6.35 -13.89 -25.69
C PHE A 227 -5.86 -14.94 -26.70
N GLY A 228 -5.31 -16.06 -26.23
CA GLY A 228 -4.88 -17.16 -27.09
C GLY A 228 -6.02 -17.81 -27.90
N GLN A 229 -7.26 -17.76 -27.41
CA GLN A 229 -8.41 -18.29 -28.15
C GLN A 229 -8.84 -17.39 -29.31
N ILE A 230 -8.66 -16.07 -29.21
CA ILE A 230 -9.10 -15.08 -30.21
C ILE A 230 -8.00 -14.65 -31.18
N VAL A 231 -6.79 -15.21 -31.05
CA VAL A 231 -5.65 -14.88 -31.91
C VAL A 231 -5.49 -15.93 -33.03
N PRO A 232 -5.32 -15.52 -34.30
CA PRO A 232 -5.04 -16.45 -35.40
C PRO A 232 -3.68 -17.13 -35.21
N LYS A 233 -3.61 -18.45 -35.48
CA LYS A 233 -2.39 -19.24 -35.29
C LYS A 233 -1.26 -18.77 -36.20
N THR A 234 -1.60 -18.38 -37.42
CA THR A 234 -0.66 -17.92 -38.46
C THR A 234 0.09 -16.64 -38.10
N ARG A 235 -0.48 -15.79 -37.23
CA ARG A 235 0.14 -14.53 -36.77
C ARG A 235 0.27 -14.43 -35.26
N SER A 236 0.32 -15.58 -34.58
CA SER A 236 0.35 -15.65 -33.11
C SER A 236 1.49 -14.81 -32.51
N THR A 237 2.69 -14.87 -33.07
CA THR A 237 3.85 -14.08 -32.61
C THR A 237 3.60 -12.56 -32.65
N GLU A 238 2.95 -12.04 -33.70
CA GLU A 238 2.65 -10.61 -33.82
C GLU A 238 1.67 -10.16 -32.73
N PHE A 239 0.57 -10.90 -32.56
CA PHE A 239 -0.44 -10.59 -31.55
C PHE A 239 0.07 -10.77 -30.12
N PHE A 240 0.86 -11.81 -29.83
CA PHE A 240 1.50 -11.96 -28.52
C PHE A 240 2.58 -10.90 -28.27
N GLY A 241 3.23 -10.38 -29.32
CA GLY A 241 4.08 -9.20 -29.25
C GLY A 241 3.31 -7.96 -28.80
N PHE A 242 2.14 -7.69 -29.41
CA PHE A 242 1.24 -6.60 -28.97
C PHE A 242 0.73 -6.80 -27.54
N PHE A 243 0.31 -8.02 -27.18
CA PHE A 243 -0.11 -8.34 -25.80
C PHE A 243 1.00 -8.04 -24.78
N GLY A 244 2.24 -8.40 -25.10
CA GLY A 244 3.41 -8.08 -24.27
C GLY A 244 3.66 -6.57 -24.16
N PHE A 245 3.51 -5.82 -25.26
CA PHE A 245 3.61 -4.35 -25.24
C PHE A 245 2.54 -3.72 -24.34
N PHE A 246 1.27 -4.11 -24.46
CA PHE A 246 0.20 -3.59 -23.62
C PHE A 246 0.39 -3.93 -22.14
N ASN A 247 0.95 -5.11 -21.81
CA ASN A 247 1.31 -5.43 -20.43
C ASN A 247 2.37 -4.48 -19.87
N LYS A 248 3.37 -4.08 -20.68
CA LYS A 248 4.36 -3.07 -20.25
C LYS A 248 3.72 -1.69 -20.06
N VAL A 249 2.84 -1.28 -20.96
CA VAL A 249 2.09 -0.02 -20.83
C VAL A 249 1.24 -0.04 -19.57
N ALA A 250 0.51 -1.12 -19.30
CA ALA A 250 -0.29 -1.28 -18.09
C ALA A 250 0.57 -1.26 -16.81
N ALA A 251 1.73 -1.91 -16.83
CA ALA A 251 2.68 -1.92 -15.70
C ALA A 251 3.28 -0.54 -15.41
N PHE A 252 3.30 0.37 -16.38
CA PHE A 252 3.66 1.78 -16.19
C PHE A 252 2.45 2.62 -15.73
N MET A 253 1.33 2.52 -16.44
CA MET A 253 0.13 3.33 -16.20
C MET A 253 -0.45 3.13 -14.79
N GLY A 254 -0.45 1.90 -14.26
CA GLY A 254 -0.99 1.61 -12.93
C GLY A 254 -0.27 2.42 -11.83
N PRO A 255 1.05 2.24 -11.65
CA PRO A 255 1.85 3.04 -10.71
C PRO A 255 1.79 4.54 -10.99
N THR A 256 1.77 4.98 -12.25
CA THR A 256 1.67 6.41 -12.58
C THR A 256 0.36 7.01 -12.10
N ILE A 257 -0.79 6.37 -12.36
CA ILE A 257 -2.09 6.85 -11.89
C ILE A 257 -2.13 6.86 -10.36
N TYR A 258 -1.66 5.77 -9.74
CA TYR A 258 -1.57 5.68 -8.28
C TYR A 258 -0.76 6.84 -7.69
N PHE A 259 0.44 7.09 -8.22
CA PHE A 259 1.34 8.15 -7.76
C PHE A 259 0.71 9.53 -7.86
N PHE A 260 0.14 9.89 -9.02
CA PHE A 260 -0.50 11.20 -9.17
C PHE A 260 -1.70 11.35 -8.22
N MET A 261 -2.51 10.31 -8.07
CA MET A 261 -3.67 10.36 -7.18
C MET A 261 -3.28 10.40 -5.71
N SER A 262 -2.18 9.73 -5.33
CA SER A 262 -1.66 9.75 -3.95
C SER A 262 -1.00 11.07 -3.59
N VAL A 263 -0.35 11.74 -4.55
CA VAL A 263 0.31 13.03 -4.32
C VAL A 263 -0.68 14.20 -4.31
N VAL A 264 -1.70 14.17 -5.18
CA VAL A 264 -2.66 15.28 -5.27
C VAL A 264 -3.73 15.20 -4.19
N TYR A 265 -4.08 14.00 -3.74
CA TYR A 265 -5.11 13.78 -2.73
C TYR A 265 -4.54 13.04 -1.53
N ASP A 266 -4.51 11.71 -1.58
CA ASP A 266 -3.95 10.84 -0.56
C ASP A 266 -3.80 9.41 -1.13
N SER A 267 -2.95 8.61 -0.50
CA SER A 267 -2.74 7.19 -0.75
C SER A 267 -4.04 6.38 -0.98
N ARG A 268 -5.11 6.66 -0.22
CA ARG A 268 -6.43 6.00 -0.38
C ARG A 268 -7.09 6.34 -1.70
N VAL A 269 -7.02 7.59 -2.15
CA VAL A 269 -7.52 7.98 -3.47
C VAL A 269 -6.68 7.28 -4.56
N GLY A 270 -5.37 7.11 -4.31
CA GLY A 270 -4.51 6.22 -5.08
C GLY A 270 -5.07 4.80 -5.23
N ILE A 271 -5.40 4.13 -4.13
CA ILE A 271 -5.99 2.78 -4.16
C ILE A 271 -7.35 2.77 -4.88
N PHE A 272 -8.20 3.77 -4.62
CA PHE A 272 -9.50 3.90 -5.27
C PHE A 272 -9.38 4.05 -6.80
N SER A 273 -8.38 4.79 -7.29
CA SER A 273 -8.14 4.96 -8.72
C SER A 273 -7.84 3.63 -9.44
N ILE A 274 -7.14 2.70 -8.77
CA ILE A 274 -6.88 1.35 -9.29
C ILE A 274 -8.19 0.57 -9.43
N SER A 275 -9.10 0.70 -8.45
CA SER A 275 -10.43 0.08 -8.52
C SER A 275 -11.24 0.60 -9.72
N LEU A 276 -11.15 1.89 -10.02
CA LEU A 276 -11.81 2.49 -11.19
C LEU A 276 -11.21 1.97 -12.50
N LEU A 277 -9.89 1.83 -12.57
CA LEU A 277 -9.20 1.25 -13.73
C LEU A 277 -9.66 -0.20 -13.97
N LEU A 278 -9.78 -0.99 -12.91
CA LEU A 278 -10.31 -2.37 -12.98
C LEU A 278 -11.76 -2.40 -13.46
N LEU A 279 -12.61 -1.48 -12.99
CA LEU A 279 -14.00 -1.35 -13.44
C LEU A 279 -14.09 -0.99 -14.92
N ILE A 280 -13.26 -0.04 -15.39
CA ILE A 280 -13.17 0.30 -16.82
C ILE A 280 -12.75 -0.94 -17.62
N GLY A 281 -11.75 -1.69 -17.14
CA GLY A 281 -11.32 -2.95 -17.73
C GLY A 281 -12.45 -3.98 -17.82
N ALA A 282 -13.25 -4.14 -16.76
CA ALA A 282 -14.42 -5.03 -16.76
C ALA A 282 -15.46 -4.60 -17.80
N VAL A 283 -15.77 -3.31 -17.89
CA VAL A 283 -16.73 -2.77 -18.87
C VAL A 283 -16.23 -2.99 -20.30
N LEU A 284 -14.93 -2.77 -20.56
CA LEU A 284 -14.34 -3.03 -21.87
C LEU A 284 -14.42 -4.51 -22.24
N LEU A 285 -14.07 -5.40 -21.31
CA LEU A 285 -14.18 -6.85 -21.49
C LEU A 285 -15.63 -7.28 -21.75
N TYR A 286 -16.61 -6.57 -21.18
CA TYR A 286 -18.02 -6.93 -21.32
C TYR A 286 -18.49 -6.78 -22.76
N ARG A 287 -17.93 -5.79 -23.47
CA ARG A 287 -18.19 -5.55 -24.89
C ARG A 287 -17.48 -6.51 -25.83
N VAL A 288 -16.57 -7.35 -25.33
CA VAL A 288 -15.82 -8.31 -26.17
C VAL A 288 -16.63 -9.60 -26.35
N ASP A 289 -16.95 -9.91 -27.60
CA ASP A 289 -17.52 -11.20 -28.00
C ASP A 289 -16.39 -12.18 -28.35
N ILE A 290 -16.24 -13.22 -27.54
CA ILE A 290 -15.16 -14.21 -27.69
C ILE A 290 -15.48 -15.16 -28.83
N GLU A 291 -16.74 -15.55 -28.99
CA GLU A 291 -17.18 -16.48 -30.03
C GLU A 291 -16.96 -15.86 -31.42
N ALA A 292 -17.29 -14.58 -31.58
CA ALA A 292 -17.01 -13.81 -32.79
C ALA A 292 -15.49 -13.71 -33.05
N GLY A 293 -14.70 -13.33 -32.04
CA GLY A 293 -13.25 -13.25 -32.18
C GLY A 293 -12.59 -14.58 -32.58
N ARG A 294 -13.09 -15.70 -32.03
CA ARG A 294 -12.66 -17.04 -32.42
C ARG A 294 -13.01 -17.38 -33.87
N ALA A 295 -14.15 -16.91 -34.38
CA ALA A 295 -14.56 -17.12 -35.76
C ALA A 295 -13.68 -16.30 -36.72
N ASP A 296 -13.42 -15.05 -36.39
CA ASP A 296 -12.56 -14.16 -37.19
C ASP A 296 -11.12 -14.68 -37.26
N ALA A 297 -10.58 -15.17 -36.13
CA ALA A 297 -9.26 -15.79 -36.08
C ALA A 297 -9.16 -17.01 -37.01
N ARG A 298 -10.19 -17.87 -37.03
CA ARG A 298 -10.24 -19.04 -37.93
C ARG A 298 -10.35 -18.62 -39.40
N ALA A 299 -11.20 -17.64 -39.70
CA ALA A 299 -11.40 -17.16 -41.07
C ALA A 299 -10.10 -16.57 -41.66
N GLU A 300 -9.35 -15.82 -40.84
CA GLU A 300 -8.08 -15.26 -41.28
C GLU A 300 -6.98 -16.34 -41.43
N ASP A 301 -6.93 -17.33 -40.54
CA ASP A 301 -6.04 -18.49 -40.70
C ASP A 301 -6.33 -19.25 -41.99
N GLU A 302 -7.60 -19.48 -42.34
CA GLU A 302 -7.99 -20.11 -43.61
C GLU A 302 -7.61 -19.26 -44.83
N ARG A 303 -7.79 -17.93 -44.75
CA ARG A 303 -7.44 -17.01 -45.82
C ARG A 303 -5.94 -17.00 -46.10
N LEU A 304 -5.10 -17.01 -45.05
CA LEU A 304 -3.65 -17.03 -45.19
C LEU A 304 -3.14 -18.39 -45.68
N ARG A 305 -3.73 -19.49 -45.19
CA ARG A 305 -3.42 -20.85 -45.69
C ARG A 305 -3.72 -21.03 -47.17
N LYS A 306 -4.82 -20.47 -47.68
CA LYS A 306 -5.17 -20.51 -49.12
C LYS A 306 -4.21 -19.72 -50.01
N LYS A 307 -3.43 -18.78 -49.45
CA LYS A 307 -2.44 -17.99 -50.20
C LYS A 307 -1.04 -18.61 -50.23
N LEU A 308 -0.79 -19.66 -49.44
CA LEU A 308 0.50 -20.34 -49.38
C LEU A 308 0.57 -21.45 -50.46
N PRO A 309 1.65 -21.52 -51.25
CA PRO A 309 1.83 -22.60 -52.23
C PRO A 309 1.99 -23.96 -51.53
N GLU A 310 1.47 -25.03 -52.15
CA GLU A 310 1.39 -26.40 -51.59
C GLU A 310 2.70 -26.93 -51.01
N SER A 311 3.86 -26.45 -51.48
CA SER A 311 5.19 -26.88 -51.00
C SER A 311 5.56 -26.42 -49.57
N SER A 312 4.75 -25.56 -48.95
CA SER A 312 5.00 -25.03 -47.59
C SER A 312 4.10 -25.64 -46.51
N LEU A 313 3.16 -26.51 -46.89
CA LEU A 313 2.20 -27.14 -45.98
C LEU A 313 2.82 -28.29 -45.16
N ASP A 314 3.82 -28.99 -45.69
CA ASP A 314 4.48 -30.13 -45.02
C ASP A 314 5.34 -29.72 -43.81
N SER A 315 5.88 -28.50 -43.78
CA SER A 315 6.71 -28.04 -42.66
C SER A 315 5.91 -27.56 -41.44
N MET A 316 4.58 -27.44 -41.55
CA MET A 316 3.71 -26.96 -40.47
C MET A 316 3.04 -28.08 -39.66
N HIS A 317 3.18 -29.34 -40.07
CA HIS A 317 2.67 -30.51 -39.30
C HIS A 317 3.71 -31.12 -38.36
N ASN A 318 4.99 -30.74 -38.50
CA ASN A 318 6.09 -31.17 -37.65
C ASN A 318 6.70 -29.98 -36.89
N GLN A 319 5.93 -29.33 -36.01
CA GLN A 319 6.44 -28.49 -34.92
C GLN A 319 5.35 -28.17 -33.89
#